data_AF-A0AAD6EYH7-F1
#
_entry.id   AF-A0AAD6EYH7-F1
#
_cell.length_a   1.000
_cell.length_b   1.000
_cell.length_c   1.000
_cell.angle_alpha   90.00
_cell.angle_beta   90.00
_cell.angle_gamma   90.00
#
_symmetry.space_group_name_H-M   'P 1'
#
loop_
_entity.id
_entity.type
_entity.pdbx_description
1 polymer ?
#
loop_
_entity_poly.entity_id
_entity_poly.type
_entity_poly.pdbx_seq_one_letter_code
_entity_poly.pdbx_strand_id
1 'polypeptide(L)'
;MKPETPKTGEFSKREGLDEFLVPPKNFAMVDQGLFRSGLPQKCNFGFLKTLKLQSIVYLSTEPYPISNLEFLQSNGIRLFRFSMEGSTKSSAEIHREKIREALKVILDQQNYPLLIHCRSGKHRTGCVVGCLRKMQRWCLLSIIEEYRQFAGAKSRDCDERFIEFFDVSNLKKSSQPAICFRNTINFI
;
A
#
# COMPACT_ATOMS: atom_id res chain seq x y z
N MET A 1 -36.44 -43.32 44.36
CA MET A 1 -35.36 -42.52 44.97
C MET A 1 -34.21 -42.47 43.99
N LYS A 2 -33.72 -41.26 43.66
CA LYS A 2 -32.70 -40.99 42.64
C LYS A 2 -31.34 -41.56 43.02
N PRO A 3 -30.51 -41.97 42.04
CA PRO A 3 -29.07 -41.80 42.11
C PRO A 3 -28.62 -40.59 41.27
N GLU A 4 -27.60 -39.93 41.78
CA GLU A 4 -27.05 -38.65 41.34
C GLU A 4 -26.22 -38.74 40.04
N THR A 5 -26.17 -37.60 39.36
CA THR A 5 -25.38 -37.32 38.14
C THR A 5 -23.87 -37.41 38.38
N PRO A 6 -23.08 -37.99 37.45
CA PRO A 6 -21.66 -37.70 37.34
C PRO A 6 -21.45 -36.37 36.60
N LYS A 7 -20.62 -35.51 37.18
CA LYS A 7 -20.24 -34.18 36.67
C LYS A 7 -19.61 -34.29 35.28
N THR A 8 -20.20 -33.62 34.29
CA THR A 8 -19.57 -33.33 32.99
C THR A 8 -18.34 -32.47 33.21
N GLY A 9 -17.18 -33.03 32.87
CA GLY A 9 -15.90 -32.34 32.86
C GLY A 9 -15.90 -31.11 31.95
N GLU A 10 -15.26 -30.06 32.44
CA GLU A 10 -14.95 -28.84 31.72
C GLU A 10 -14.09 -29.17 30.47
N PHE A 11 -14.72 -29.13 29.30
CA PHE A 11 -13.98 -28.96 28.05
C PHE A 11 -13.60 -27.48 27.94
N SER A 12 -12.41 -27.15 28.43
CA SER A 12 -11.75 -25.89 28.17
C SER A 12 -11.66 -25.67 26.66
N LYS A 13 -12.47 -24.75 26.14
CA LYS A 13 -12.28 -24.17 24.82
C LYS A 13 -10.88 -23.56 24.80
N ARG A 14 -9.93 -24.25 24.17
CA ARG A 14 -8.73 -23.60 23.65
C ARG A 14 -9.20 -22.69 22.52
N GLU A 15 -9.52 -21.44 22.83
CA GLU A 15 -9.74 -20.41 21.81
C GLU A 15 -8.38 -20.02 21.22
N GLY A 16 -7.94 -20.84 20.27
CA GLY A 16 -6.83 -20.57 19.38
C GLY A 16 -7.27 -20.96 17.98
N LEU A 17 -8.35 -20.35 17.47
CA LEU A 17 -8.62 -20.38 16.05
C LEU A 17 -7.52 -19.54 15.41
N ASP A 18 -6.63 -20.22 14.68
CA ASP A 18 -5.65 -19.60 13.78
C ASP A 18 -6.45 -18.69 12.84
N GLU A 19 -6.48 -17.39 13.16
CA GLU A 19 -7.34 -16.42 12.47
C GLU A 19 -6.82 -16.30 11.05
N PHE A 20 -7.50 -16.93 10.08
CA PHE A 20 -7.04 -16.96 8.68
C PHE A 20 -6.75 -15.55 8.18
N LEU A 21 -5.46 -15.22 8.06
CA LEU A 21 -5.00 -13.89 7.68
C LEU A 21 -5.08 -13.76 6.16
N VAL A 22 -6.07 -13.00 5.68
CA VAL A 22 -6.26 -12.78 4.24
C VAL A 22 -5.71 -11.41 3.85
N PRO A 23 -4.65 -11.33 3.03
CA PRO A 23 -4.16 -10.05 2.55
C PRO A 23 -5.18 -9.36 1.63
N PRO A 24 -5.19 -8.01 1.55
CA PRO A 24 -6.01 -7.30 0.58
C PRO A 24 -5.69 -7.72 -0.86
N LYS A 25 -6.64 -7.51 -1.77
CA LYS A 25 -6.41 -7.77 -3.20
C LYS A 25 -5.22 -6.96 -3.70
N ASN A 26 -4.40 -7.57 -4.56
CA ASN A 26 -3.22 -6.96 -5.16
C ASN A 26 -2.17 -6.48 -4.12
N PHE A 27 -2.15 -7.09 -2.94
CA PHE A 27 -1.18 -6.80 -1.90
C PHE A 27 0.22 -7.29 -2.28
N ALA A 28 1.23 -6.45 -2.07
CA ALA A 28 2.64 -6.83 -2.18
C ALA A 28 3.53 -5.85 -1.40
N MET A 29 4.75 -6.28 -1.08
CA MET A 29 5.80 -5.39 -0.61
C MET A 29 6.44 -4.68 -1.80
N VAL A 30 6.57 -3.36 -1.72
CA VAL A 30 7.27 -2.53 -2.73
C VAL A 30 8.74 -2.37 -2.32
N ASP A 31 8.98 -2.09 -1.05
CA ASP A 31 10.30 -1.93 -0.45
C ASP A 31 10.20 -2.28 1.04
N GLN A 32 11.31 -2.29 1.77
CA GLN A 32 11.33 -2.61 3.19
C GLN A 32 10.38 -1.68 3.97
N GLY A 33 9.32 -2.27 4.56
CA GLY A 33 8.29 -1.53 5.29
C GLY A 33 7.34 -0.69 4.42
N LEU A 34 7.46 -0.75 3.09
CA LEU A 34 6.55 -0.12 2.13
C LEU A 34 5.72 -1.18 1.42
N PHE A 35 4.40 -1.06 1.53
CA PHE A 35 3.46 -2.00 0.94
C PHE A 35 2.57 -1.32 -0.07
N ARG A 36 2.02 -2.12 -1.00
CA ARG A 36 0.96 -1.71 -1.92
C ARG A 36 -0.24 -2.63 -1.80
N SER A 37 -1.44 -2.14 -2.09
CA SER A 37 -2.63 -2.98 -2.28
C SER A 37 -3.76 -2.30 -3.06
N GLY A 38 -4.85 -3.03 -3.31
CA GLY A 38 -6.18 -2.47 -3.52
C GLY A 38 -6.84 -2.05 -2.21
N LEU A 39 -8.09 -1.57 -2.28
CA LEU A 39 -8.84 -1.11 -1.11
C LEU A 39 -9.05 -2.27 -0.12
N PRO A 40 -8.54 -2.16 1.12
CA PRO A 40 -8.76 -3.20 2.13
C PRO A 40 -10.24 -3.34 2.50
N GLN A 41 -10.65 -4.57 2.77
CA GLN A 41 -11.98 -4.91 3.28
C GLN A 41 -11.87 -5.41 4.73
N LYS A 42 -12.99 -5.51 5.45
CA LYS A 42 -13.01 -5.95 6.86
C LYS A 42 -12.29 -7.29 7.09
N CYS A 43 -12.43 -8.25 6.17
CA CYS A 43 -11.74 -9.54 6.25
C CYS A 43 -10.21 -9.44 6.17
N ASN A 44 -9.66 -8.30 5.71
CA ASN A 44 -8.22 -8.08 5.64
C ASN A 44 -7.65 -7.44 6.90
N PHE A 45 -8.48 -6.98 7.84
CA PHE A 45 -8.02 -6.21 8.99
C PHE A 45 -7.14 -7.02 9.94
N GLY A 46 -7.43 -8.31 10.12
CA GLY A 46 -6.55 -9.23 10.86
C GLY A 46 -5.14 -9.24 10.26
N PHE A 47 -5.03 -9.43 8.94
CA PHE A 47 -3.75 -9.37 8.24
C PHE A 47 -3.07 -8.00 8.38
N LEU A 48 -3.79 -6.90 8.20
CA LEU A 48 -3.21 -5.55 8.30
C LEU A 48 -2.68 -5.21 9.69
N LYS A 49 -3.27 -5.75 10.76
CA LYS A 49 -2.74 -5.60 12.12
C LYS A 49 -1.34 -6.20 12.27
N THR A 50 -1.07 -7.32 11.58
CA THR A 50 0.24 -7.96 11.64
C THR A 50 1.37 -7.10 11.06
N LEU A 51 1.04 -6.22 10.10
CA LEU A 51 1.99 -5.31 9.47
C LEU A 51 2.39 -4.14 10.37
N LYS A 52 1.63 -3.87 11.45
CA LYS A 52 1.86 -2.76 12.39
C LYS A 52 2.04 -1.42 11.67
N LEU A 53 1.17 -1.15 10.70
CA LEU A 53 1.25 0.05 9.87
C LEU A 53 1.18 1.31 10.74
N GLN A 54 2.04 2.29 10.45
CA GLN A 54 1.98 3.62 11.05
C GLN A 54 1.14 4.57 10.19
N SER A 55 1.12 4.35 8.87
CA SER A 55 0.35 5.20 7.97
C SER A 55 -0.16 4.49 6.71
N ILE A 56 -1.16 5.12 6.09
CA ILE A 56 -1.73 4.72 4.81
C ILE A 56 -1.78 5.92 3.87
N VAL A 57 -1.35 5.70 2.64
CA VAL A 57 -1.52 6.62 1.52
C VAL A 57 -2.68 6.14 0.65
N TYR A 58 -3.79 6.89 0.66
CA TYR A 58 -4.99 6.60 -0.11
C TYR A 58 -5.14 7.53 -1.31
N LEU A 59 -5.17 6.93 -2.50
CA LEU A 59 -5.01 7.63 -3.77
C LEU A 59 -6.32 7.79 -4.55
N SER A 60 -7.50 7.79 -3.91
CA SER A 60 -8.78 7.83 -4.63
C SER A 60 -9.66 9.02 -4.24
N THR A 61 -10.54 9.42 -5.18
CA THR A 61 -11.46 10.55 -5.01
C THR A 61 -12.65 10.18 -4.14
N GLU A 62 -13.03 8.91 -4.10
CA GLU A 62 -14.14 8.41 -3.30
C GLU A 62 -13.84 8.53 -1.79
N PRO A 63 -14.83 8.85 -0.94
CA PRO A 63 -14.67 8.86 0.51
C PRO A 63 -14.07 7.54 1.03
N TYR A 64 -13.24 7.62 2.07
CA TYR A 64 -12.71 6.43 2.70
C TYR A 64 -13.84 5.69 3.45
N PRO A 65 -13.99 4.36 3.31
CA PRO A 65 -15.07 3.65 3.97
C PRO A 65 -15.03 3.80 5.49
N ILE A 66 -16.20 3.98 6.11
CA ILE A 66 -16.33 4.23 7.57
C ILE A 66 -15.68 3.10 8.38
N SER A 67 -15.93 1.84 8.00
CA SER A 67 -15.31 0.69 8.66
C SER A 67 -13.78 0.71 8.63
N ASN A 68 -13.20 1.26 7.56
CA ASN A 68 -11.76 1.37 7.45
C ASN A 68 -11.27 2.54 8.31
N LEU A 69 -11.99 3.66 8.36
CA LEU A 69 -11.66 4.78 9.25
C LEU A 69 -11.64 4.35 10.72
N GLU A 70 -12.65 3.59 11.17
CA GLU A 70 -12.70 3.03 12.53
C GLU A 70 -11.50 2.10 12.81
N PHE A 71 -11.11 1.29 11.82
CA PHE A 71 -9.92 0.46 11.91
C PHE A 71 -8.64 1.31 12.03
N LEU A 72 -8.50 2.37 11.24
CA LEU A 72 -7.33 3.25 11.34
C LEU A 72 -7.26 3.94 12.69
N GLN A 73 -8.39 4.47 13.19
CA GLN A 73 -8.47 5.14 14.48
C GLN A 73 -8.12 4.21 15.63
N SER A 74 -8.69 2.99 15.65
CA SER A 74 -8.44 2.00 16.71
C SER A 74 -7.00 1.48 16.74
N ASN A 75 -6.26 1.58 15.64
CA ASN A 75 -4.87 1.13 15.53
C ASN A 75 -3.85 2.29 15.46
N GLY A 76 -4.30 3.55 15.62
CA GLY A 76 -3.43 4.72 15.59
C GLY A 76 -2.78 4.99 14.22
N ILE A 77 -3.41 4.58 13.12
CA ILE A 77 -2.86 4.65 11.77
C ILE A 77 -3.22 6.00 11.14
N ARG A 78 -2.22 6.75 10.67
CA ARG A 78 -2.43 8.04 9.98
C ARG A 78 -2.87 7.84 8.53
N LEU A 79 -3.89 8.56 8.08
CA LEU A 79 -4.37 8.52 6.70
C LEU A 79 -3.94 9.78 5.91
N PHE A 80 -3.12 9.59 4.87
CA PHE A 80 -2.79 10.62 3.88
C PHE A 80 -3.64 10.40 2.63
N ARG A 81 -4.51 11.35 2.29
CA ARG A 81 -5.43 11.23 1.15
C ARG A 81 -5.04 12.17 0.02
N PHE A 82 -4.83 11.60 -1.16
CA PHE A 82 -4.56 12.33 -2.39
C PHE A 82 -5.62 12.00 -3.44
N SER A 83 -6.62 12.88 -3.56
CA SER A 83 -7.68 12.75 -4.56
C SER A 83 -7.11 12.95 -5.96
N MET A 84 -7.06 11.86 -6.74
CA MET A 84 -6.64 11.85 -8.13
C MET A 84 -7.84 11.54 -9.03
N GLU A 85 -8.37 12.59 -9.66
CA GLU A 85 -9.50 12.53 -10.60
C GLU A 85 -9.14 11.85 -11.92
N GLY A 86 -10.17 11.43 -12.66
CA GLY A 86 -10.05 10.83 -13.99
C GLY A 86 -10.02 11.88 -15.12
N SER A 87 -9.07 11.67 -16.03
CA SER A 87 -8.85 12.27 -17.36
C SER A 87 -9.69 13.49 -17.82
N THR A 88 -9.20 14.69 -17.49
CA THR A 88 -9.27 15.89 -18.35
C THR A 88 -7.85 16.46 -18.53
N LYS A 89 -7.58 17.29 -19.54
CA LYS A 89 -6.20 17.84 -19.75
C LYS A 89 -5.72 18.71 -18.58
N SER A 90 -6.62 19.45 -17.91
CA SER A 90 -6.33 20.17 -16.66
C SER A 90 -6.07 19.23 -15.48
N SER A 91 -6.63 18.02 -15.51
CA SER A 91 -6.40 16.98 -14.50
C SER A 91 -4.96 16.43 -14.52
N ALA A 92 -4.23 16.51 -15.64
CA ALA A 92 -2.89 15.89 -15.74
C ALA A 92 -1.82 16.60 -14.88
N GLU A 93 -1.83 17.95 -14.82
CA GLU A 93 -0.90 18.69 -13.95
C GLU A 93 -1.25 18.51 -12.48
N ILE A 94 -2.55 18.54 -12.16
CA ILE A 94 -3.05 18.25 -10.80
C ILE A 94 -2.63 16.85 -10.37
N HIS A 95 -2.75 15.86 -11.26
CA HIS A 95 -2.33 14.49 -11.01
C HIS A 95 -0.82 14.39 -10.73
N ARG A 96 0.01 15.10 -11.51
CA ARG A 96 1.46 15.19 -11.26
C ARG A 96 1.74 15.73 -9.86
N GLU A 97 1.09 16.82 -9.47
CA GLU A 97 1.31 17.42 -8.17
C GLU A 97 0.85 16.52 -7.02
N LYS A 98 -0.31 15.87 -7.16
CA LYS A 98 -0.78 14.88 -6.15
C LYS A 98 0.17 13.70 -6.01
N ILE A 99 0.77 13.23 -7.11
CA ILE A 99 1.79 12.17 -7.05
C ILE A 99 3.07 12.68 -6.39
N ARG A 100 3.50 13.92 -6.64
CA ARG A 100 4.64 14.53 -5.93
C ARG A 100 4.40 14.60 -4.42
N GLU A 101 3.24 15.08 -4.00
CA GLU A 101 2.89 15.13 -2.57
C GLU A 101 2.82 13.73 -1.94
N ALA A 102 2.28 12.74 -2.65
CA ALA A 102 2.30 11.36 -2.18
C ALA A 102 3.73 10.82 -2.04
N LEU A 103 4.62 11.12 -3.00
CA LEU A 103 6.03 10.73 -2.93
C LEU A 103 6.75 11.40 -1.76
N LYS A 104 6.45 12.66 -1.43
CA LYS A 104 7.01 13.33 -0.23
C LYS A 104 6.68 12.56 1.06
N VAL A 105 5.45 12.09 1.21
CA VAL A 105 5.04 11.25 2.35
C VAL A 105 5.77 9.90 2.35
N ILE A 106 5.91 9.27 1.18
CA ILE A 106 6.59 7.97 1.02
C ILE A 106 8.10 8.08 1.29
N LEU A 107 8.72 9.24 1.03
CA LEU A 107 10.15 9.45 1.27
C LEU A 107 10.46 9.76 2.74
N ASP A 108 9.46 10.11 3.54
CA ASP A 108 9.61 10.36 4.96
C ASP A 108 9.51 9.06 5.77
N GLN A 109 10.64 8.67 6.37
CA GLN A 109 10.79 7.44 7.15
C GLN A 109 9.93 7.41 8.41
N GLN A 110 9.49 8.58 8.93
CA GLN A 110 8.62 8.63 10.10
C GLN A 110 7.19 8.14 9.83
N ASN A 111 6.88 7.76 8.58
CA ASN A 111 5.58 7.23 8.18
C ASN A 111 5.56 5.70 8.06
N TYR A 112 6.68 5.02 8.28
CA TYR A 112 6.83 3.57 8.07
C TYR A 112 6.55 2.75 9.34
N PRO A 113 5.92 1.55 9.22
CA PRO A 113 5.52 0.88 7.98
C PRO A 113 4.31 1.53 7.29
N LEU A 114 4.36 1.65 5.96
CA LEU A 114 3.42 2.44 5.16
C LEU A 114 2.73 1.56 4.11
N LEU A 115 1.41 1.71 3.95
CA LEU A 115 0.65 1.07 2.88
C LEU A 115 0.14 2.10 1.86
N ILE A 116 0.46 1.91 0.58
CA ILE A 116 -0.09 2.69 -0.54
C ILE A 116 -1.25 1.92 -1.16
N HIS A 117 -2.43 2.53 -1.28
CA HIS A 117 -3.51 1.89 -2.03
C HIS A 117 -4.44 2.87 -2.75
N CYS A 118 -5.07 2.37 -3.80
CA CYS A 118 -6.23 2.99 -4.43
C CYS A 118 -7.40 2.02 -4.37
N ARG A 119 -8.36 2.09 -5.30
CA ARG A 119 -9.49 1.16 -5.33
C ARG A 119 -9.04 -0.27 -5.65
N SER A 120 -8.27 -0.45 -6.72
CA SER A 120 -7.82 -1.76 -7.21
C SER A 120 -6.33 -2.03 -7.00
N GLY A 121 -5.55 -1.03 -6.59
CA GLY A 121 -4.10 -1.15 -6.45
C GLY A 121 -3.35 -1.25 -7.77
N LYS A 122 -3.96 -0.78 -8.88
CA LYS A 122 -3.44 -0.94 -10.25
C LYS A 122 -2.88 0.37 -10.81
N HIS A 123 -3.76 1.28 -11.23
CA HIS A 123 -3.40 2.49 -11.97
C HIS A 123 -2.70 3.52 -11.10
N ARG A 124 -3.44 4.20 -10.20
CA ARG A 124 -2.91 5.29 -9.37
C ARG A 124 -1.77 4.83 -8.45
N THR A 125 -1.95 3.67 -7.81
CA THR A 125 -0.89 3.03 -7.03
C THR A 125 0.32 2.66 -7.90
N GLY A 126 0.07 2.13 -9.11
CA GLY A 126 1.12 1.80 -10.06
C GLY A 126 1.91 3.01 -10.54
N CYS A 127 1.25 4.15 -10.82
CA CYS A 127 1.94 5.39 -11.17
C CYS A 127 2.82 5.89 -10.02
N VAL A 128 2.32 5.91 -8.78
CA VAL A 128 3.11 6.32 -7.62
C VAL A 128 4.31 5.40 -7.41
N VAL A 129 4.10 4.08 -7.44
CA VAL A 129 5.19 3.09 -7.31
C VAL A 129 6.19 3.21 -8.47
N GLY A 130 5.71 3.37 -9.70
CA GLY A 130 6.57 3.53 -10.87
C GLY A 130 7.42 4.80 -10.80
N CYS A 131 6.85 5.92 -10.36
CA CYS A 131 7.60 7.15 -10.11
C CYS A 131 8.62 6.97 -8.98
N LEU A 132 8.28 6.23 -7.92
CA LEU A 132 9.24 5.86 -6.87
C LEU A 132 10.40 5.04 -7.44
N ARG A 133 10.14 4.00 -8.26
CA ARG A 133 11.19 3.21 -8.92
C ARG A 133 12.10 4.06 -9.80
N LYS A 134 11.53 5.06 -10.49
CA LYS A 134 12.29 6.04 -11.27
C LYS A 134 13.25 6.85 -10.39
N MET A 135 12.81 7.27 -9.20
CA MET A 135 13.69 7.90 -8.20
C MET A 135 14.77 6.94 -7.67
N GLN A 136 14.45 5.65 -7.58
CA GLN A 136 15.38 4.57 -7.25
C GLN A 136 16.32 4.21 -8.42
N ARG A 137 16.24 4.93 -9.55
CA ARG A 137 17.08 4.73 -10.76
C ARG A 137 16.93 3.34 -11.40
N TRP A 138 15.76 2.73 -11.30
CA TRP A 138 15.45 1.54 -12.09
C TRP A 138 15.38 1.90 -13.59
N CYS A 139 15.74 0.98 -14.46
CA CYS A 139 15.56 1.19 -15.90
C CYS A 139 14.06 1.17 -16.25
N LEU A 140 13.64 2.04 -17.18
CA LEU A 140 12.23 2.24 -17.53
C LEU A 140 11.50 0.94 -17.86
N LEU A 141 12.14 0.02 -18.61
CA LEU A 141 11.56 -1.28 -18.97
C LEU A 141 11.15 -2.09 -17.73
N SER A 142 12.01 -2.21 -16.72
CA SER A 142 11.67 -2.91 -15.47
C SER A 142 10.55 -2.23 -14.69
N ILE A 143 10.48 -0.90 -14.73
CA ILE A 143 9.40 -0.14 -14.09
C ILE A 143 8.06 -0.45 -14.77
N ILE A 144 8.03 -0.41 -16.09
CA ILE A 144 6.83 -0.70 -16.88
C ILE A 144 6.41 -2.16 -16.70
N GLU A 145 7.36 -3.10 -16.64
CA GLU A 145 7.04 -4.50 -16.40
C GLU A 145 6.44 -4.75 -15.02
N GLU A 146 6.99 -4.15 -13.95
CA GLU A 146 6.39 -4.19 -12.61
C GLU A 146 4.97 -3.59 -12.64
N TYR A 147 4.78 -2.45 -13.30
CA TYR A 147 3.46 -1.85 -13.45
C TYR A 147 2.47 -2.81 -14.14
N ARG A 148 2.86 -3.40 -15.27
CA ARG A 148 2.02 -4.33 -16.05
C ARG A 148 1.68 -5.58 -15.25
N GLN A 149 2.63 -6.13 -14.49
CA GLN A 149 2.40 -7.29 -13.62
C GLN A 149 1.23 -7.03 -12.64
N PHE A 150 1.21 -5.86 -11.98
CA PHE A 150 0.15 -5.53 -11.03
C PHE A 150 -1.15 -5.03 -11.69
N ALA A 151 -1.07 -4.37 -12.85
CA ALA A 151 -2.25 -3.94 -13.59
C ALA A 151 -2.95 -5.12 -14.28
N GLY A 152 -2.19 -6.13 -14.70
CA GLY A 152 -2.64 -7.27 -15.49
C GLY A 152 -3.30 -6.83 -16.80
N ALA A 153 -4.37 -7.51 -17.20
CA ALA A 153 -5.18 -7.17 -18.39
C ALA A 153 -5.84 -5.76 -18.35
N LYS A 154 -5.63 -4.98 -17.28
CA LYS A 154 -6.11 -3.60 -17.15
C LYS A 154 -4.97 -2.58 -17.20
N SER A 155 -3.78 -2.93 -17.68
CA SER A 155 -2.72 -1.96 -17.95
C SER A 155 -3.19 -0.88 -18.91
N ARG A 156 -2.62 0.33 -18.79
CA ARG A 156 -2.98 1.49 -19.61
C ARG A 156 -1.72 2.19 -20.10
N ASP A 157 -1.65 2.41 -21.40
CA ASP A 157 -0.55 3.16 -22.01
C ASP A 157 -0.42 4.59 -21.44
N CYS A 158 -1.53 5.19 -21.00
CA CYS A 158 -1.50 6.51 -20.36
C CYS A 158 -0.72 6.51 -19.04
N ASP A 159 -0.79 5.44 -18.27
CA ASP A 159 -0.06 5.32 -17.00
C ASP A 159 1.42 5.05 -17.27
N GLU A 160 1.74 4.22 -18.28
CA GLU A 160 3.12 3.94 -18.70
C GLU A 160 3.82 5.22 -19.21
N ARG A 161 3.16 5.96 -20.11
CA ARG A 161 3.65 7.27 -20.58
C ARG A 161 3.76 8.26 -19.43
N PHE A 162 2.83 8.24 -18.48
CA PHE A 162 2.92 9.11 -17.31
C PHE A 162 4.22 8.85 -16.54
N ILE A 163 4.53 7.59 -16.24
CA ILE A 163 5.76 7.19 -15.53
C ILE A 163 7.00 7.61 -16.34
N GLU A 164 6.99 7.37 -17.65
CA GLU A 164 8.09 7.72 -18.56
C GLU A 164 8.38 9.23 -18.55
N PHE A 165 7.37 10.08 -18.61
CA PHE A 165 7.53 11.54 -18.66
C PHE A 165 7.51 12.24 -17.29
N PHE A 166 7.29 11.52 -16.19
CA PHE A 166 7.28 12.12 -14.86
C PHE A 166 8.68 12.63 -14.47
N ASP A 167 8.82 13.93 -14.25
CA ASP A 167 10.07 14.54 -13.82
C ASP A 167 10.29 14.36 -12.30
N VAL A 168 11.38 13.69 -11.95
CA VAL A 168 11.80 13.39 -10.58
C VAL A 168 12.85 14.37 -10.03
N SER A 169 13.38 15.27 -10.86
CA SER A 169 14.51 16.14 -10.50
C SER A 169 14.24 17.06 -9.31
N ASN A 170 12.98 17.52 -9.17
CA ASN A 170 12.56 18.45 -8.12
C ASN A 170 12.19 17.77 -6.78
N LEU A 171 12.23 16.43 -6.71
CA LEU A 171 12.00 15.68 -5.48
C LEU A 171 13.34 15.45 -4.78
N LYS A 172 13.88 16.50 -4.13
CA LYS A 172 15.10 16.36 -3.31
C LYS A 172 14.80 15.47 -2.11
N LYS A 173 15.66 14.47 -1.87
CA LYS A 173 15.68 13.73 -0.60
C LYS A 173 15.93 14.75 0.51
N SER A 174 15.01 14.87 1.47
CA SER A 174 15.36 15.54 2.74
C SER A 174 16.56 14.80 3.32
N SER A 175 17.58 15.57 3.68
CA SER A 175 18.87 15.09 4.13
C SER A 175 18.74 14.11 5.30
N GLN A 176 19.33 12.90 5.19
CA GLN A 176 19.88 11.98 6.22
C GLN A 176 19.41 10.51 6.12
N PRO A 177 20.17 9.58 6.75
CA PRO A 177 21.33 8.89 6.21
C PRO A 177 20.93 7.69 5.33
N ALA A 178 21.87 7.24 4.49
CA ALA A 178 21.71 6.06 3.66
C ALA A 178 21.49 4.79 4.50
N ILE A 179 20.25 4.44 4.79
CA ILE A 179 19.89 3.03 4.94
C ILE A 179 19.89 2.46 3.52
N CYS A 180 21.07 2.03 3.10
CA CYS A 180 21.32 0.98 2.13
C CYS A 180 20.20 0.72 1.10
N PHE A 181 20.12 1.56 0.06
CA PHE A 181 19.79 1.06 -1.28
C PHE A 181 20.99 0.25 -1.80
N ARG A 182 21.40 -0.81 -1.09
CA ARG A 182 22.38 -1.75 -1.64
C ARG A 182 21.62 -2.81 -2.41
N ASN A 183 21.79 -2.76 -3.74
CA ASN A 183 21.80 -3.97 -4.56
C ASN A 183 22.77 -4.96 -3.89
N THR A 184 22.24 -5.91 -3.13
CA THR A 184 23.00 -7.11 -2.80
C THR A 184 22.65 -8.12 -3.87
N ILE A 185 23.25 -7.95 -5.05
CA ILE A 185 23.48 -9.10 -5.92
C ILE A 185 24.69 -9.79 -5.30
N ASN A 186 24.45 -10.73 -4.40
CA ASN A 186 25.43 -11.76 -4.12
C ASN A 186 25.30 -12.78 -5.26
N PHE A 187 26.15 -12.65 -6.27
CA PHE A 187 26.47 -13.81 -7.09
C PHE A 187 27.20 -14.80 -6.17
N ILE A 188 26.60 -15.98 -6.02
CA ILE A 188 27.30 -17.19 -5.62
C ILE A 188 28.12 -17.64 -6.82
#